data_AF-A0A821K841-F1
#
_entry.id   AF-A0A821K841-F1
#
_cell.length_a   1.000
_cell.length_b   1.000
_cell.length_c   1.000
_cell.angle_alpha   90.00
_cell.angle_beta   90.00
_cell.angle_gamma   90.00
#
_symmetry.space_group_name_H-M   'P 1'
#
loop_
_entity.id
_entity.type
_entity.pdbx_description
1 polymer ?
#
loop_
_entity_poly.entity_id
_entity_poly.type
_entity_poly.pdbx_seq_one_letter_code
_entity_poly.pdbx_strand_id
1 'polypeptide(L)'
;MSIKLRKDKNLNGNNDDKILLNLSKDPSILVTKPDKGRGVVILDRNDYIEKLENILSDNRKFKLLNEEPTISRENALTTVLRQMKYEEYLAQQEYKYIKPVDSVPARLYGLPKVYKDNVPLRSIVSCIKSYNYKLGKFLANIIKPIRDSPYSLKNTNDFLKFIQQNSHLSNNNRMISFDIQSLFTNIPVRETIEIICNKLYCTVPKLRPFIPEDYFRKLLEFTTTGTHFLFNNKYYEQCDGILMGTPLAAIFAVIFMAHFEEKYLPILLNNNDSKLLAWSRYVDDTFTICTNDTDKDEILQLLNTFHLCIKFTLEPEINSTIPFLEVLVIRHNNSFDTT
;
A
#
# COMPACT_ATOMS: atom_id res chain seq x y z
N MET A 1 23.73 -16.37 -2.95
CA MET A 1 23.09 -17.59 -3.50
C MET A 1 21.87 -17.90 -2.64
N SER A 2 20.66 -17.66 -3.13
CA SER A 2 19.43 -17.78 -2.33
C SER A 2 18.87 -19.20 -2.47
N ILE A 3 18.92 -20.00 -1.41
CA ILE A 3 18.43 -21.39 -1.44
C ILE A 3 16.94 -21.39 -1.07
N LYS A 4 16.12 -21.92 -2.00
CA LYS A 4 14.68 -22.10 -1.84
C LYS A 4 14.40 -23.43 -1.13
N LEU A 5 14.04 -23.40 0.14
CA LEU A 5 13.46 -24.58 0.80
C LEU A 5 11.93 -24.49 0.71
N ARG A 6 11.35 -25.20 -0.26
CA ARG A 6 9.90 -25.40 -0.34
C ARG A 6 9.54 -26.44 0.73
N LYS A 7 8.56 -26.14 1.58
CA LYS A 7 7.99 -27.13 2.50
C LYS A 7 7.20 -28.13 1.66
N ASP A 8 7.87 -29.18 1.18
CA ASP A 8 7.18 -30.35 0.64
C ASP A 8 6.43 -31.05 1.79
N LYS A 9 5.21 -31.53 1.50
CA LYS A 9 4.29 -32.12 2.48
C LYS A 9 4.79 -33.42 3.15
N ASN A 10 6.05 -33.83 2.92
CA ASN A 10 6.63 -35.10 3.35
C ASN A 10 7.97 -34.93 4.09
N LEU A 11 8.05 -34.05 5.09
CA LEU A 11 9.26 -33.92 5.94
C LEU A 11 8.89 -33.90 7.44
N ASN A 12 9.65 -34.67 8.23
CA ASN A 12 9.47 -34.89 9.66
C ASN A 12 9.70 -33.60 10.47
N GLY A 13 8.62 -32.97 10.93
CA GLY A 13 8.63 -31.61 11.49
C GLY A 13 9.60 -31.31 12.66
N ASN A 14 10.13 -32.33 13.36
CA ASN A 14 11.05 -32.10 14.49
C ASN A 14 12.53 -31.89 14.07
N ASN A 15 12.95 -32.34 12.88
CA ASN A 15 14.34 -32.18 12.43
C ASN A 15 14.56 -30.85 11.68
N ASP A 16 13.58 -30.41 10.90
CA ASP A 16 13.67 -29.17 10.13
C ASP A 16 13.76 -27.94 11.03
N ASP A 17 12.98 -27.91 12.12
CA ASP A 17 13.03 -26.81 13.09
C ASP A 17 14.40 -26.72 13.77
N LYS A 18 15.05 -27.86 14.06
CA LYS A 18 16.43 -27.89 14.60
C LYS A 18 17.45 -27.38 13.59
N ILE A 19 17.30 -27.72 12.32
CA ILE A 19 18.18 -27.24 11.25
C ILE A 19 18.04 -25.72 11.10
N LEU A 20 16.81 -25.21 11.03
CA LEU A 20 16.54 -23.78 10.94
C LEU A 20 17.05 -23.02 12.16
N LEU A 21 16.87 -23.56 13.37
CA LEU A 21 17.45 -23.00 14.59
C LEU A 21 18.97 -22.95 14.53
N ASN A 22 19.63 -24.00 14.04
CA ASN A 22 21.09 -24.01 13.90
C ASN A 22 21.58 -23.02 12.85
N LEU A 23 20.93 -22.93 11.69
CA LEU A 23 21.26 -21.94 10.66
C LEU A 23 21.05 -20.50 11.17
N SER A 24 20.02 -20.27 11.98
CA SER A 24 19.75 -18.95 12.55
C SER A 24 20.82 -18.46 13.54
N LYS A 25 21.71 -19.35 14.01
CA LYS A 25 22.86 -18.99 14.86
C LYS A 25 24.00 -18.39 14.05
N ASP A 26 24.08 -18.65 12.74
CA ASP A 26 25.09 -18.06 11.88
C ASP A 26 24.71 -16.59 11.59
N PRO A 27 25.55 -15.61 11.99
CA PRO A 27 25.26 -14.21 11.76
C PRO A 27 25.27 -13.82 10.28
N SER A 28 25.91 -14.59 9.39
CA SER A 28 25.89 -14.33 7.94
C SER A 28 24.57 -14.72 7.28
N ILE A 29 23.74 -15.52 7.97
CA ILE A 29 22.49 -16.04 7.43
C ILE A 29 21.30 -15.29 8.03
N LEU A 30 20.31 -14.99 7.17
CA LEU A 30 19.00 -14.52 7.58
C LEU A 30 17.93 -15.57 7.23
N VAL A 31 17.20 -16.02 8.23
CA VAL A 31 16.03 -16.89 8.08
C VAL A 31 14.77 -16.04 8.24
N THR A 32 13.93 -15.99 7.20
CA THR A 32 12.70 -15.17 7.20
C THR A 32 11.57 -15.89 6.45
N LYS A 33 10.38 -15.29 6.40
CA LYS A 33 9.22 -15.79 5.63
C LYS A 33 9.16 -15.12 4.25
N PRO A 34 8.62 -15.78 3.22
CA PRO A 34 8.41 -15.15 1.93
C PRO A 34 7.30 -14.10 1.99
N ASP A 35 7.31 -13.21 1.01
CA ASP A 35 6.29 -12.18 0.81
C ASP A 35 4.91 -12.75 0.44
N LYS A 36 4.88 -13.77 -0.44
CA LYS A 36 3.67 -14.52 -0.82
C LYS A 36 3.87 -16.01 -0.58
N GLY A 37 2.79 -16.70 -0.22
CA GLY A 37 2.76 -18.14 0.01
C GLY A 37 3.23 -18.57 1.40
N ARG A 38 3.44 -19.87 1.56
CA ARG A 38 3.90 -20.50 2.82
C ARG A 38 5.32 -21.02 2.63
N GLY A 39 6.17 -20.88 3.64
CA GLY A 39 7.53 -21.42 3.62
C GLY A 39 8.51 -20.59 4.43
N VAL A 40 9.78 -20.94 4.31
CA VAL A 40 10.92 -20.25 4.94
C VAL A 40 11.91 -19.92 3.83
N VAL A 41 12.51 -18.73 3.91
CA VAL A 41 13.53 -18.24 2.97
C VAL A 41 14.81 -18.01 3.74
N ILE A 42 15.91 -18.55 3.20
CA ILE A 42 17.26 -18.38 3.72
C ILE A 42 17.97 -17.42 2.77
N LEU A 43 18.46 -16.31 3.31
CA LEU A 43 19.15 -15.26 2.58
C LEU A 43 20.54 -15.03 3.17
N ASP A 44 21.44 -14.54 2.33
CA ASP A 44 22.65 -13.86 2.81
C ASP A 44 22.25 -12.56 3.50
N ARG A 45 22.76 -12.34 4.72
CA ARG A 45 22.38 -11.18 5.53
C ARG A 45 22.88 -9.88 4.93
N ASN A 46 24.05 -9.86 4.29
CA ASN A 46 24.62 -8.65 3.71
C ASN A 46 23.82 -8.22 2.47
N ASP A 47 23.48 -9.17 1.57
CA ASP A 47 22.58 -8.91 0.43
C ASP A 47 21.22 -8.36 0.90
N TYR A 48 20.66 -8.93 1.97
CA TYR A 48 19.41 -8.45 2.54
C TYR A 48 19.53 -7.02 3.09
N ILE A 49 20.61 -6.72 3.83
CA ILE A 49 20.86 -5.38 4.37
C ILE A 49 21.04 -4.38 3.23
N GLU A 50 21.89 -4.68 2.26
CA GLU A 50 22.17 -3.83 1.10
C GLU A 50 20.90 -3.51 0.32
N LYS A 51 20.04 -4.51 0.06
CA LYS A 51 18.75 -4.30 -0.61
C LYS A 51 17.82 -3.34 0.13
N LEU A 52 17.78 -3.39 1.46
CA LEU A 52 16.97 -2.45 2.26
C LEU A 52 17.64 -1.08 2.37
N GLU A 53 18.96 -1.01 2.52
CA GLU A 53 19.69 0.26 2.53
C GLU A 53 19.55 1.00 1.19
N ASN A 54 19.52 0.28 0.06
CA ASN A 54 19.23 0.83 -1.27
C ASN A 54 17.81 1.41 -1.39
N ILE A 55 16.82 0.84 -0.69
CA ILE A 55 15.47 1.45 -0.61
C ILE A 55 15.52 2.73 0.23
N LEU A 56 16.26 2.69 1.35
CA LEU A 56 16.38 3.81 2.28
C LEU A 56 17.26 4.95 1.77
N SER A 57 18.04 4.75 0.70
CA SER A 57 18.85 5.81 0.10
C SER A 57 18.06 6.84 -0.70
N ASP A 58 16.76 6.63 -0.94
CA ASP A 58 15.90 7.66 -1.54
C ASP A 58 15.64 8.79 -0.52
N ASN A 59 16.50 9.81 -0.56
CA ASN A 59 16.45 10.99 0.30
C ASN A 59 15.19 11.86 0.12
N ARG A 60 14.37 11.60 -0.91
CA ARG A 60 13.05 12.25 -1.07
C ARG A 60 12.01 11.62 -0.16
N LYS A 61 12.21 10.35 0.22
CA LYS A 61 11.25 9.54 0.99
C LYS A 61 11.73 9.29 2.42
N PHE A 62 13.04 9.14 2.62
CA PHE A 62 13.64 8.78 3.90
C PHE A 62 14.74 9.75 4.30
N LYS A 63 14.91 9.90 5.61
CA LYS A 63 15.98 10.70 6.22
C LYS A 63 16.65 9.90 7.33
N LEU A 64 17.98 9.85 7.31
CA LEU A 64 18.77 9.30 8.42
C LEU A 64 18.73 10.27 9.62
N LEU A 65 18.57 9.73 10.82
CA LEU A 65 18.54 10.48 12.07
C LEU A 65 19.81 10.24 12.88
N ASN A 66 20.30 11.29 13.53
CA ASN A 66 21.47 11.24 14.42
C ASN A 66 21.09 10.78 15.83
N GLU A 67 19.82 10.90 16.19
CA GLU A 67 19.29 10.60 17.52
C GLU A 67 17.95 9.88 17.42
N GLU A 68 17.54 9.27 18.54
CA GLU A 68 16.31 8.51 18.66
C GLU A 68 15.16 9.45 19.10
N PRO A 69 14.15 9.73 18.24
CA PRO A 69 13.22 10.84 18.49
C PRO A 69 11.94 10.40 19.22
N THR A 70 11.87 9.21 19.83
CA THR A 70 10.60 8.71 20.37
C THR A 70 10.03 9.61 21.45
N ILE A 71 10.84 10.00 22.42
CA ILE A 71 10.40 10.81 23.56
C ILE A 71 9.92 12.19 23.09
N SER A 72 10.68 12.83 22.18
CA SER A 72 10.30 14.15 21.66
C SER A 72 9.00 14.10 20.85
N ARG A 73 8.80 13.06 20.04
CA ARG A 73 7.56 12.85 19.26
C ARG A 73 6.36 12.48 20.12
N GLU A 74 6.56 11.64 21.13
CA GLU A 74 5.55 11.31 22.13
C GLU A 74 5.08 12.57 22.87
N ASN A 75 6.01 13.43 23.30
CA ASN A 75 5.70 14.69 23.96
C ASN A 75 4.95 15.65 23.01
N ALA A 76 5.41 15.80 21.77
CA ALA A 76 4.77 16.67 20.78
C ALA A 76 3.32 16.26 20.51
N LEU A 77 3.07 14.96 20.29
CA LEU A 77 1.73 14.44 20.11
C LEU A 77 0.88 14.61 21.37
N THR A 78 1.43 14.29 22.54
CA THR A 78 0.73 14.41 23.82
C THR A 78 0.29 15.84 24.11
N THR A 79 1.09 16.85 23.77
CA THR A 79 0.73 18.27 23.93
C THR A 79 -0.53 18.60 23.14
N VAL A 80 -0.60 18.20 21.87
CA VAL A 80 -1.77 18.43 21.02
C VAL A 80 -2.99 17.70 21.57
N LEU A 81 -2.85 16.43 21.93
CA LEU A 81 -3.95 15.64 22.48
C LEU A 81 -4.50 16.20 23.80
N ARG A 82 -3.62 16.76 24.66
CA ARG A 82 -4.04 17.43 25.91
C ARG A 82 -4.84 18.68 25.63
N GLN A 83 -4.40 19.48 24.67
CA GLN A 83 -5.12 20.69 24.26
C GLN A 83 -6.49 20.33 23.69
N MET A 84 -6.57 19.39 22.75
CA MET A 84 -7.84 18.91 22.20
C MET A 84 -8.79 18.35 23.27
N LYS A 85 -8.24 17.70 24.30
CA LYS A 85 -9.04 17.21 25.43
C LYS A 85 -9.58 18.36 26.29
N TYR A 86 -8.77 19.39 26.56
CA TYR A 86 -9.18 20.57 27.30
C TYR A 86 -10.28 21.35 26.57
N GLU A 87 -10.17 21.45 25.24
CA GLU A 87 -11.16 22.07 24.35
C GLU A 87 -12.35 21.14 24.02
N GLU A 88 -12.46 19.99 24.71
CA GLU A 88 -13.57 19.03 24.61
C GLU A 88 -13.77 18.37 23.23
N TYR A 89 -12.78 18.47 22.32
CA TYR A 89 -12.79 17.78 21.02
C TYR A 89 -12.48 16.27 21.10
N LEU A 90 -12.05 15.78 22.26
CA LEU A 90 -11.78 14.37 22.52
C LEU A 90 -12.46 13.91 23.80
N ALA A 91 -13.23 12.83 23.70
CA ALA A 91 -13.76 12.16 24.89
C ALA A 91 -12.62 11.57 25.73
N GLN A 92 -12.86 11.42 27.04
CA GLN A 92 -11.87 10.88 27.96
C GLN A 92 -11.35 9.48 27.58
N GLN A 93 -12.21 8.65 26.98
CA GLN A 93 -11.84 7.31 26.50
C GLN A 93 -10.97 7.38 25.24
N GLU A 94 -11.32 8.24 24.28
CA GLU A 94 -10.54 8.46 23.06
C GLU A 94 -9.14 8.98 23.39
N TYR A 95 -9.04 10.00 24.24
CA TYR A 95 -7.76 10.52 24.72
C TYR A 95 -6.91 9.42 25.36
N LYS A 96 -7.47 8.63 26.28
CA LYS A 96 -6.74 7.51 26.91
C LYS A 96 -6.28 6.46 25.90
N TYR A 97 -7.07 6.23 24.85
CA TYR A 97 -6.74 5.27 23.81
C TYR A 97 -5.61 5.79 22.91
N ILE A 98 -5.69 7.02 22.40
CA ILE A 98 -4.73 7.54 21.41
C ILE A 98 -3.48 8.17 22.02
N LYS A 99 -3.50 8.52 23.31
CA LYS A 99 -2.32 9.07 23.98
C LYS A 99 -1.18 8.02 23.99
N PRO A 100 -0.01 8.35 23.44
CA PRO A 100 1.17 7.49 23.55
C PRO A 100 1.65 7.36 25.00
N VAL A 101 2.17 6.18 25.33
CA VAL A 101 2.81 5.84 26.62
C VAL A 101 3.86 4.77 26.34
N ASP A 102 5.08 4.98 26.85
CA ASP A 102 6.21 4.04 26.74
C ASP A 102 6.42 3.56 25.30
N SER A 103 6.38 4.51 24.37
CA SER A 103 6.51 4.22 22.95
C SER A 103 7.90 3.68 22.63
N VAL A 104 8.00 2.90 21.56
CA VAL A 104 9.28 2.44 21.01
C VAL A 104 9.38 2.79 19.52
N PRO A 105 10.60 2.93 18.97
CA PRO A 105 10.79 3.03 17.54
C PRO A 105 10.12 1.87 16.80
N ALA A 106 9.50 2.17 15.67
CA ALA A 106 9.06 1.11 14.77
C ALA A 106 10.27 0.33 14.21
N ARG A 107 10.04 -0.82 13.58
CA ARG A 107 11.13 -1.64 13.01
C ARG A 107 10.88 -1.96 11.55
N LEU A 108 11.85 -1.67 10.71
CA LEU A 108 11.81 -2.06 9.29
C LEU A 108 12.30 -3.50 9.13
N TYR A 109 11.60 -4.25 8.29
CA TYR A 109 12.05 -5.54 7.77
C TYR A 109 11.58 -5.73 6.33
N GLY A 110 12.25 -6.60 5.59
CA GLY A 110 11.96 -6.94 4.21
C GLY A 110 11.37 -8.34 4.10
N LEU A 111 10.32 -8.50 3.30
CA LEU A 111 9.84 -9.81 2.87
C LEU A 111 10.33 -10.12 1.46
N PRO A 112 11.06 -11.22 1.23
CA PRO A 112 11.55 -11.59 -0.09
C PRO A 112 10.43 -11.99 -1.05
N LYS A 113 10.37 -11.32 -2.20
CA LYS A 113 9.51 -11.67 -3.34
C LYS A 113 10.17 -12.76 -4.17
N VAL A 114 10.18 -13.99 -3.65
CA VAL A 114 10.84 -15.18 -4.25
C VAL A 114 10.31 -15.60 -5.62
N TYR A 115 9.25 -14.96 -6.10
CA TYR A 115 8.63 -15.16 -7.41
C TYR A 115 9.07 -14.14 -8.46
N LYS A 116 9.92 -13.17 -8.08
CA LYS A 116 10.53 -12.18 -8.99
C LYS A 116 12.03 -12.43 -9.09
N ASP A 117 12.60 -12.12 -10.25
CA ASP A 117 14.05 -12.17 -10.48
C ASP A 117 14.80 -11.28 -9.49
N ASN A 118 16.02 -11.70 -9.12
CA ASN A 118 16.86 -11.06 -8.09
C ASN A 118 16.25 -11.00 -6.66
N VAL A 119 15.06 -11.58 -6.45
CA VAL A 119 14.39 -11.68 -5.15
C VAL A 119 14.36 -10.31 -4.42
N PRO A 120 13.68 -9.30 -4.98
CA PRO A 120 13.54 -7.99 -4.34
C PRO A 120 12.77 -8.11 -3.03
N LEU A 121 12.99 -7.15 -2.13
CA LEU A 121 12.35 -7.12 -0.82
C LEU A 121 11.13 -6.20 -0.82
N ARG A 122 10.02 -6.65 -0.20
CA ARG A 122 8.93 -5.76 0.22
C ARG A 122 9.26 -5.20 1.60
N SER A 123 9.58 -3.92 1.67
CA SER A 123 9.81 -3.19 2.93
C SER A 123 8.51 -3.05 3.73
N ILE A 124 8.51 -3.51 4.97
CA ILE A 124 7.40 -3.38 5.92
C ILE A 124 7.93 -2.78 7.22
N VAL A 125 7.21 -1.80 7.75
CA VAL A 125 7.51 -1.20 9.05
C VAL A 125 6.51 -1.71 10.09
N SER A 126 7.01 -2.42 11.10
CA SER A 126 6.21 -2.82 12.26
C SER A 126 6.09 -1.63 13.21
N CYS A 127 4.96 -0.95 13.16
CA CYS A 127 4.64 0.20 14.00
C CYS A 127 3.99 -0.19 15.35
N ILE A 128 3.94 -1.47 15.71
CA ILE A 128 3.34 -1.88 16.98
C ILE A 128 4.11 -1.21 18.13
N LYS A 129 3.38 -0.52 19.01
CA LYS A 129 3.91 0.33 20.11
C LYS A 129 4.68 1.58 19.68
N SER A 130 4.64 1.99 18.42
CA SER A 130 5.10 3.35 18.05
C SER A 130 4.13 4.40 18.59
N TYR A 131 4.65 5.61 18.83
CA TYR A 131 3.90 6.71 19.44
C TYR A 131 2.61 7.07 18.68
N ASN A 132 2.59 6.87 17.36
CA ASN A 132 1.49 7.23 16.48
C ASN A 132 0.59 6.05 16.08
N TYR A 133 0.86 4.82 16.54
CA TYR A 133 0.13 3.63 16.08
C TYR A 133 -1.36 3.63 16.47
N LYS A 134 -1.67 3.93 17.74
CA LYS A 134 -3.08 3.95 18.20
C LYS A 134 -3.84 5.12 17.60
N LEU A 135 -3.19 6.27 17.44
CA LEU A 135 -3.74 7.41 16.71
C LEU A 135 -4.06 7.03 15.26
N GLY A 136 -3.14 6.35 14.56
CA GLY A 136 -3.37 5.88 13.20
C GLY A 136 -4.60 4.97 13.08
N LYS A 137 -4.81 4.07 14.05
CA LYS A 137 -6.03 3.23 14.09
C LYS A 137 -7.30 4.05 14.31
N PHE A 138 -7.25 5.04 15.20
CA PHE A 138 -8.37 5.93 15.47
C PHE A 138 -8.76 6.72 14.21
N LEU A 139 -7.78 7.35 13.55
CA LEU A 139 -8.01 8.09 12.31
C LEU A 139 -8.46 7.18 11.16
N ALA A 140 -7.93 5.97 11.06
CA ALA A 140 -8.34 5.00 10.05
C ALA A 140 -9.85 4.70 10.12
N ASN A 141 -10.41 4.63 11.33
CA ASN A 141 -11.85 4.42 11.53
C ASN A 141 -12.67 5.65 11.08
N ILE A 142 -12.17 6.85 11.34
CA ILE A 142 -12.84 8.10 10.93
C ILE A 142 -12.87 8.23 9.41
N ILE A 143 -11.77 7.95 8.72
CA ILE A 143 -11.67 8.13 7.25
C ILE A 143 -12.17 6.92 6.47
N LYS A 144 -12.46 5.79 7.13
CA LYS A 144 -12.99 4.56 6.49
C LYS A 144 -14.18 4.81 5.55
N PRO A 145 -15.17 5.64 5.89
CA PRO A 145 -16.36 5.80 5.06
C PRO A 145 -16.14 6.59 3.77
N ILE A 146 -15.05 7.35 3.62
CA ILE A 146 -14.79 8.16 2.41
C ILE A 146 -13.97 7.44 1.33
N ARG A 147 -13.61 6.18 1.56
CA ARG A 147 -12.75 5.39 0.65
C ARG A 147 -13.50 4.75 -0.51
N ASP A 148 -14.83 4.70 -0.45
CA ASP A 148 -15.64 4.05 -1.49
C ASP A 148 -15.55 4.82 -2.81
N SER A 149 -15.36 4.10 -3.91
CA SER A 149 -15.19 4.63 -5.26
C SER A 149 -15.76 3.63 -6.27
N PRO A 150 -16.38 4.10 -7.37
CA PRO A 150 -16.88 3.21 -8.42
C PRO A 150 -15.76 2.44 -9.14
N TYR A 151 -14.52 2.92 -9.06
CA TYR A 151 -13.36 2.30 -9.71
C TYR A 151 -12.68 1.26 -8.82
N SER A 152 -12.99 1.21 -7.52
CA SER A 152 -12.28 0.34 -6.55
C SER A 152 -13.06 -0.94 -6.24
N LEU A 153 -12.42 -2.08 -6.48
CA LEU A 153 -12.87 -3.40 -6.09
C LEU A 153 -12.52 -3.68 -4.62
N LYS A 154 -13.39 -4.37 -3.87
CA LYS A 154 -13.11 -4.73 -2.46
C LYS A 154 -12.59 -6.16 -2.31
N ASN A 155 -12.90 -7.03 -3.26
CA ASN A 155 -12.53 -8.45 -3.24
C ASN A 155 -12.77 -9.08 -4.63
N THR A 156 -12.40 -10.35 -4.77
CA THR A 156 -12.59 -11.14 -5.99
C THR A 156 -14.06 -11.26 -6.42
N ASN A 157 -15.03 -11.30 -5.50
CA ASN A 157 -16.45 -11.36 -5.89
C ASN A 157 -16.92 -10.07 -6.56
N ASP A 158 -16.43 -8.91 -6.12
CA ASP A 158 -16.73 -7.65 -6.78
C ASP A 158 -16.15 -7.64 -8.20
N PHE A 159 -14.96 -8.22 -8.39
CA PHE A 159 -14.34 -8.37 -9.69
C PHE A 159 -15.15 -9.28 -10.63
N LEU A 160 -15.62 -10.43 -10.13
CA LEU A 160 -16.44 -11.34 -10.93
C LEU A 160 -17.74 -10.67 -11.41
N LYS A 161 -18.37 -9.86 -10.54
CA LYS A 161 -19.55 -9.06 -10.92
C LYS A 161 -19.21 -8.02 -11.99
N PHE A 162 -18.08 -7.32 -11.83
CA PHE A 162 -17.60 -6.34 -12.80
C PHE A 162 -17.40 -6.97 -14.18
N ILE A 163 -16.75 -8.13 -14.27
CA ILE A 163 -16.53 -8.85 -15.53
C ILE A 163 -17.86 -9.32 -16.14
N GLN A 164 -18.78 -9.85 -15.34
CA GLN A 164 -20.10 -10.29 -15.82
C GLN A 164 -20.91 -9.12 -16.41
N GLN A 165 -20.91 -7.97 -15.73
CA GLN A 165 -21.58 -6.74 -16.19
C GLN A 165 -20.97 -6.22 -17.50
N ASN A 166 -19.67 -6.43 -17.69
CA ASN A 166 -18.93 -6.00 -18.88
C ASN A 166 -18.74 -7.10 -19.93
N SER A 167 -19.45 -8.23 -19.83
CA SER A 167 -19.34 -9.38 -20.76
C SER A 167 -19.56 -9.02 -22.23
N HIS A 168 -20.44 -8.06 -22.50
CA HIS A 168 -20.69 -7.51 -23.83
C HIS A 168 -19.43 -6.86 -24.47
N LEU A 169 -18.49 -6.40 -23.64
CA LEU A 169 -17.22 -5.82 -24.08
C LEU A 169 -16.17 -6.88 -24.43
N SER A 170 -16.47 -8.18 -24.40
CA SER A 170 -15.52 -9.24 -24.78
C SER A 170 -15.28 -9.34 -26.30
N ASN A 171 -16.23 -8.88 -27.11
CA ASN A 171 -16.15 -8.95 -28.57
C ASN A 171 -15.19 -7.91 -29.14
N ASN A 172 -14.22 -8.36 -29.95
CA ASN A 172 -13.30 -7.48 -30.69
C ASN A 172 -12.62 -6.40 -29.84
N ASN A 173 -12.40 -6.72 -28.57
CA ASN A 173 -11.74 -5.87 -27.58
C ASN A 173 -10.67 -6.70 -26.87
N ARG A 174 -9.80 -6.05 -26.11
CA ARG A 174 -8.66 -6.67 -25.44
C ARG A 174 -8.67 -6.33 -23.96
N MET A 175 -8.13 -7.25 -23.16
CA MET A 175 -7.88 -7.02 -21.75
C MET A 175 -6.44 -6.52 -21.55
N ILE A 176 -6.30 -5.57 -20.63
CA ILE A 176 -5.02 -5.04 -20.21
C ILE A 176 -5.04 -4.89 -18.69
N SER A 177 -3.95 -5.30 -18.04
CA SER A 177 -3.70 -5.02 -16.64
C SER A 177 -2.64 -3.95 -16.50
N PHE A 178 -2.86 -2.99 -15.60
CA PHE A 178 -1.83 -2.05 -15.18
C PHE A 178 -1.49 -2.24 -13.70
N ASP A 179 -0.21 -2.33 -13.37
CA ASP A 179 0.28 -2.38 -11.98
C ASP A 179 0.94 -1.04 -11.60
N ILE A 180 0.57 -0.51 -10.43
CA ILE A 180 1.15 0.74 -9.93
C ILE A 180 2.48 0.47 -9.23
N GLN A 181 3.54 1.05 -9.78
CA GLN A 181 4.88 0.90 -9.26
C GLN A 181 4.98 1.45 -7.83
N SER A 182 5.28 0.56 -6.89
CA SER A 182 5.58 0.90 -5.48
C SER A 182 4.54 1.85 -4.87
N LEU A 183 3.25 1.58 -5.09
CA LEU A 183 2.11 2.45 -4.75
C LEU A 183 2.30 3.19 -3.42
N PHE A 184 2.50 2.47 -2.32
CA PHE A 184 2.56 3.06 -0.98
C PHE A 184 3.69 4.08 -0.81
N THR A 185 4.92 3.80 -1.26
CA THR A 185 6.04 4.74 -1.15
C THR A 185 5.87 5.96 -2.07
N ASN A 186 4.99 5.84 -3.06
CA ASN A 186 4.73 6.87 -4.06
C ASN A 186 3.45 7.68 -3.81
N ILE A 187 2.64 7.32 -2.80
CA ILE A 187 1.49 8.15 -2.38
C ILE A 187 1.99 9.52 -1.90
N PRO A 188 1.56 10.64 -2.50
CA PRO A 188 1.90 11.97 -2.02
C PRO A 188 1.11 12.26 -0.74
N VAL A 189 1.78 12.21 0.42
CA VAL A 189 1.11 12.25 1.73
C VAL A 189 0.36 13.56 1.93
N ARG A 190 1.00 14.70 1.65
CA ARG A 190 0.40 16.02 1.85
C ARG A 190 -0.85 16.21 1.00
N GLU A 191 -0.79 15.86 -0.28
CA GLU A 191 -1.95 15.93 -1.18
C GLU A 191 -3.07 15.01 -0.71
N THR A 192 -2.73 13.80 -0.24
CA THR A 192 -3.73 12.87 0.30
C THR A 192 -4.43 13.44 1.54
N ILE A 193 -3.70 14.13 2.43
CA ILE A 193 -4.27 14.83 3.58
C ILE A 193 -5.26 15.91 3.11
N GLU A 194 -4.91 16.71 2.10
CA GLU A 194 -5.82 17.72 1.54
C GLU A 194 -7.09 17.09 0.96
N ILE A 195 -6.95 16.00 0.21
CA ILE A 195 -8.10 15.27 -0.36
C ILE A 195 -9.02 14.77 0.76
N ILE A 196 -8.46 14.19 1.81
CA ILE A 196 -9.21 13.69 2.96
C ILE A 196 -9.95 14.83 3.67
N CYS A 197 -9.26 15.93 3.97
CA CYS A 197 -9.85 17.09 4.64
C CYS A 197 -10.97 17.69 3.77
N ASN A 198 -10.74 17.90 2.48
CA ASN A 198 -11.77 18.41 1.58
C ASN A 198 -13.00 17.48 1.54
N LYS A 199 -12.81 16.16 1.40
CA LYS A 199 -13.93 15.21 1.42
C LYS A 199 -14.74 15.26 2.72
N LEU A 200 -14.10 15.37 3.88
CA LEU A 200 -14.79 15.35 5.18
C LEU A 200 -15.41 16.69 5.59
N TYR A 201 -14.73 17.80 5.31
CA TYR A 201 -15.14 19.12 5.81
C TYR A 201 -15.91 19.94 4.78
N CYS A 202 -15.77 19.63 3.48
CA CYS A 202 -16.41 20.38 2.40
C CYS A 202 -17.39 19.53 1.59
N THR A 203 -16.98 18.37 1.07
CA THR A 203 -17.78 17.61 0.09
C THR A 203 -18.84 16.70 0.72
N VAL A 204 -18.52 16.07 1.86
CA VAL A 204 -19.41 15.09 2.52
C VAL A 204 -19.62 15.44 4.00
N PRO A 205 -20.31 16.55 4.33
CA PRO A 205 -20.44 17.03 5.71
C PRO A 205 -21.06 16.02 6.69
N LYS A 206 -21.87 15.08 6.20
CA LYS A 206 -22.46 14.00 7.03
C LYS A 206 -21.43 13.04 7.63
N LEU A 207 -20.20 13.00 7.09
CA LEU A 207 -19.09 12.19 7.60
C LEU A 207 -18.08 13.01 8.40
N ARG A 208 -18.32 14.32 8.56
CA ARG A 208 -17.41 15.22 9.26
C ARG A 208 -17.21 14.77 10.71
N PRO A 209 -15.96 14.58 11.17
CA PRO A 209 -15.71 14.28 12.57
C PRO A 209 -15.96 15.51 13.45
N PHE A 210 -16.18 15.28 14.76
CA PHE A 210 -16.30 16.35 15.75
C PHE A 210 -14.98 17.12 15.99
N ILE A 211 -13.88 16.65 15.41
CA ILE A 211 -12.57 17.27 15.48
C ILE A 211 -12.51 18.42 14.46
N PRO A 212 -12.06 19.64 14.83
CA PRO A 212 -11.82 20.72 13.87
C PRO A 212 -10.78 20.36 12.80
N GLU A 213 -10.90 20.94 11.60
CA GLU A 213 -10.06 20.58 10.45
C GLU A 213 -8.57 20.73 10.74
N ASP A 214 -8.15 21.82 11.39
CA ASP A 214 -6.74 22.07 11.70
C ASP A 214 -6.14 20.99 12.62
N TYR A 215 -6.89 20.57 13.64
CA TYR A 215 -6.48 19.45 14.49
C TYR A 215 -6.44 18.15 13.72
N PHE A 216 -7.46 17.89 12.90
CA PHE A 216 -7.55 16.66 12.14
C PHE A 216 -6.38 16.50 11.16
N ARG A 217 -6.07 17.56 10.42
CA ARG A 217 -4.90 17.68 9.54
C ARG A 217 -3.61 17.38 10.30
N LYS A 218 -3.40 18.04 11.44
CA LYS A 218 -2.22 17.83 12.29
C LYS A 218 -2.10 16.38 12.81
N LEU A 219 -3.22 15.75 13.16
CA LEU A 219 -3.25 14.34 13.57
C LEU A 219 -2.90 13.40 12.41
N LEU A 220 -3.36 13.68 11.19
CA LEU A 220 -2.95 12.93 10.00
C LEU A 220 -1.46 13.10 9.72
N GLU A 221 -0.91 14.32 9.86
CA GLU A 221 0.52 14.55 9.74
C GLU A 221 1.31 13.72 10.76
N PHE A 222 0.96 13.75 12.06
CA PHE A 222 1.64 12.92 13.07
C PHE A 222 1.67 11.41 12.77
N THR A 223 0.70 10.92 11.99
CA THR A 223 0.55 9.49 11.67
C THR A 223 1.14 9.10 10.33
N THR A 224 1.42 10.06 9.45
CA THR A 224 1.83 9.79 8.05
C THR A 224 3.13 10.48 7.66
N THR A 225 3.54 11.51 8.38
CA THR A 225 4.86 12.14 8.28
C THR A 225 5.58 11.97 9.61
N GLY A 226 6.91 11.90 9.57
CA GLY A 226 7.69 11.82 10.80
C GLY A 226 7.54 10.49 11.54
N THR A 227 7.14 9.40 10.89
CA THR A 227 7.25 8.06 11.48
C THR A 227 8.72 7.65 11.45
N HIS A 228 9.31 7.35 12.61
CA HIS A 228 10.66 6.78 12.68
C HIS A 228 10.64 5.27 12.88
N PHE A 229 11.68 4.65 12.37
CA PHE A 229 11.95 3.24 12.54
C PHE A 229 13.44 2.96 12.66
N LEU A 230 13.74 1.83 13.31
CA LEU A 230 15.07 1.27 13.43
C LEU A 230 15.30 0.26 12.30
N PHE A 231 16.45 0.37 11.63
CA PHE A 231 16.97 -0.63 10.72
C PHE A 231 18.48 -0.68 10.81
N ASN A 232 19.07 -1.89 10.91
CA ASN A 232 20.51 -2.07 10.95
C ASN A 232 21.23 -1.12 11.96
N ASN A 233 20.68 -1.01 13.18
CA ASN A 233 21.16 -0.12 14.25
C ASN A 233 21.18 1.39 13.91
N LYS A 234 20.49 1.80 12.85
CA LYS A 234 20.35 3.20 12.42
C LYS A 234 18.88 3.62 12.51
N TYR A 235 18.65 4.88 12.88
CA TYR A 235 17.32 5.47 12.93
C TYR A 235 17.03 6.21 11.64
N TYR A 236 15.85 5.95 11.09
CA TYR A 236 15.36 6.61 9.89
C TYR A 236 14.02 7.25 10.17
N GLU A 237 13.71 8.29 9.43
CA GLU A 237 12.41 8.94 9.38
C GLU A 237 11.83 8.84 7.97
N GLN A 238 10.53 8.55 7.87
CA GLN A 238 9.79 8.77 6.65
C GLN A 238 9.39 10.25 6.52
N CYS A 239 9.76 10.85 5.39
CA CYS A 239 9.39 12.21 5.02
C CYS A 239 8.22 12.27 4.03
N ASP A 240 8.08 11.27 3.15
CA ASP A 240 6.99 11.16 2.17
C ASP A 240 6.79 9.70 1.71
N GLY A 241 5.71 9.45 0.96
CA GLY A 241 5.16 8.11 0.82
C GLY A 241 4.48 7.67 2.11
N ILE A 242 3.74 6.56 2.10
CA ILE A 242 3.20 5.97 3.32
C ILE A 242 3.87 4.62 3.59
N LEU A 243 4.32 4.40 4.84
CA LEU A 243 4.96 3.14 5.20
C LEU A 243 3.93 2.01 5.22
N MET A 244 4.21 0.95 4.47
CA MET A 244 3.50 -0.32 4.61
C MET A 244 3.64 -0.83 6.05
N GLY A 245 2.53 -1.20 6.67
CA GLY A 245 2.47 -1.64 8.07
C GLY A 245 1.96 -0.57 9.05
N THR A 246 1.83 0.69 8.61
CA THR A 246 1.07 1.69 9.36
C THR A 246 -0.44 1.44 9.22
N PRO A 247 -1.26 1.76 10.24
CA PRO A 247 -2.72 1.57 10.17
C PRO A 247 -3.40 2.35 9.03
N LEU A 248 -2.79 3.46 8.58
CA LEU A 248 -3.35 4.33 7.54
C LEU A 248 -2.91 3.95 6.11
N ALA A 249 -1.88 3.11 5.95
CA ALA A 249 -1.29 2.78 4.66
C ALA A 249 -2.33 2.43 3.59
N ALA A 250 -3.13 1.39 3.84
CA ALA A 250 -4.08 0.86 2.87
C ALA A 250 -5.17 1.88 2.51
N ILE A 251 -5.66 2.61 3.51
CA ILE A 251 -6.77 3.53 3.29
C ILE A 251 -6.34 4.83 2.60
N PHE A 252 -5.15 5.35 2.91
CA PHE A 252 -4.57 6.48 2.18
C PHE A 252 -4.36 6.14 0.71
N ALA A 253 -3.79 4.96 0.42
CA ALA A 253 -3.59 4.52 -0.95
C ALA A 253 -4.91 4.41 -1.72
N VAL A 254 -5.94 3.82 -1.10
CA VAL A 254 -7.27 3.71 -1.73
C VAL A 254 -7.91 5.08 -1.96
N ILE A 255 -7.89 5.98 -0.97
CA ILE A 255 -8.50 7.32 -1.10
C ILE A 255 -7.80 8.15 -2.16
N PHE A 256 -6.46 8.16 -2.14
CA PHE A 256 -5.68 8.90 -3.13
C PHE A 256 -5.94 8.38 -4.55
N MET A 257 -5.89 7.05 -4.73
CA MET A 257 -6.13 6.47 -6.05
C MET A 257 -7.57 6.67 -6.54
N ALA A 258 -8.56 6.62 -5.64
CA ALA A 258 -9.94 6.97 -5.99
C ALA A 258 -10.04 8.40 -6.51
N HIS A 259 -9.36 9.35 -5.86
CA HIS A 259 -9.32 10.74 -6.33
C HIS A 259 -8.58 10.88 -7.67
N PHE A 260 -7.44 10.20 -7.84
CA PHE A 260 -6.71 10.14 -9.10
C PHE A 260 -7.63 9.66 -10.23
N GLU A 261 -8.39 8.58 -10.00
CA GLU A 261 -9.29 7.99 -10.98
C GLU A 261 -10.46 8.92 -11.31
N GLU A 262 -11.13 9.48 -10.29
CA GLU A 262 -12.20 10.48 -10.44
C GLU A 262 -11.75 11.68 -11.29
N LYS A 263 -10.50 12.11 -11.13
CA LYS A 263 -9.95 13.29 -11.81
C LYS A 263 -9.51 13.01 -13.24
N TYR A 264 -8.84 11.88 -13.50
CA TYR A 264 -8.12 11.67 -14.75
C TYR A 264 -8.73 10.60 -15.67
N LEU A 265 -9.43 9.59 -15.16
CA LEU A 265 -10.04 8.57 -16.03
C LEU A 265 -11.10 9.12 -16.99
N PRO A 266 -11.90 10.15 -16.65
CA PRO A 266 -12.81 10.75 -17.63
C PRO A 266 -12.11 11.24 -18.89
N ILE A 267 -10.83 11.62 -18.82
CA ILE A 267 -10.03 12.03 -19.98
C ILE A 267 -9.81 10.82 -20.91
N LEU A 268 -9.63 9.62 -20.36
CA LEU A 268 -9.44 8.39 -21.14
C LEU A 268 -10.77 7.81 -21.66
N LEU A 269 -11.83 7.94 -20.88
CA LEU A 269 -13.14 7.31 -21.11
C LEU A 269 -14.09 8.17 -21.95
N ASN A 270 -13.89 9.48 -22.04
CA ASN A 270 -14.78 10.41 -22.76
C ASN A 270 -14.13 11.06 -23.99
N ASN A 271 -12.93 10.63 -24.39
CA ASN A 271 -12.37 11.07 -25.67
C ASN A 271 -13.22 10.49 -26.81
N ASN A 272 -13.44 11.27 -27.88
CA ASN A 272 -14.25 10.85 -29.03
C ASN A 272 -13.73 9.56 -29.70
N ASP A 273 -12.46 9.22 -29.48
CA ASP A 273 -11.81 7.95 -29.82
C ASP A 273 -11.52 7.12 -28.55
N SER A 274 -12.51 6.88 -27.68
CA SER A 274 -12.25 6.22 -26.39
C SER A 274 -11.79 4.78 -26.56
N LYS A 275 -10.46 4.66 -26.54
CA LYS A 275 -9.69 3.41 -26.56
C LYS A 275 -9.95 2.56 -25.32
N LEU A 276 -10.23 3.18 -24.17
CA LEU A 276 -10.53 2.52 -22.91
C LEU A 276 -12.06 2.42 -22.68
N LEU A 277 -12.56 1.21 -22.45
CA LEU A 277 -13.99 0.92 -22.34
C LEU A 277 -14.43 0.61 -20.91
N ALA A 278 -13.56 -0.03 -20.12
CA ALA A 278 -13.85 -0.35 -18.74
C ALA A 278 -12.58 -0.29 -17.88
N TRP A 279 -12.74 0.12 -16.63
CA TRP A 279 -11.66 0.23 -15.65
C TRP A 279 -12.13 -0.22 -14.28
N SER A 280 -11.33 -1.07 -13.63
CA SER A 280 -11.50 -1.41 -12.22
C SER A 280 -10.13 -1.63 -11.57
N ARG A 281 -10.00 -1.34 -10.28
CA ARG A 281 -8.74 -1.43 -9.55
C ARG A 281 -8.91 -2.14 -8.22
N TYR A 282 -7.97 -3.01 -7.90
CA TYR A 282 -7.80 -3.58 -6.56
C TYR A 282 -6.43 -3.17 -6.01
N VAL A 283 -6.44 -2.19 -5.09
CA VAL A 283 -5.21 -1.63 -4.50
C VAL A 283 -4.27 -1.08 -5.59
N ASP A 284 -3.22 -1.80 -5.97
CA ASP A 284 -2.20 -1.48 -6.97
C ASP A 284 -2.47 -2.08 -8.36
N ASP A 285 -3.21 -3.18 -8.42
CA ASP A 285 -3.52 -3.88 -9.68
C ASP A 285 -4.80 -3.32 -10.32
N THR A 286 -4.78 -3.05 -11.62
CA THR A 286 -5.96 -2.64 -12.39
C THR A 286 -6.33 -3.68 -13.44
N PHE A 287 -7.61 -3.85 -13.70
CA PHE A 287 -8.13 -4.62 -14.80
C PHE A 287 -8.92 -3.69 -15.72
N THR A 288 -8.57 -3.71 -16.99
CA THR A 288 -9.15 -2.82 -18.00
C THR A 288 -9.53 -3.56 -19.26
N ILE A 289 -10.52 -3.02 -19.96
CA ILE A 289 -10.94 -3.47 -21.29
C ILE A 289 -10.77 -2.30 -22.25
N CYS A 290 -10.13 -2.54 -23.38
CA CYS A 290 -9.89 -1.54 -24.42
C CYS A 290 -10.30 -2.06 -25.80
N THR A 291 -10.45 -1.16 -26.76
CA THR A 291 -10.71 -1.55 -28.16
C THR A 291 -9.52 -2.30 -28.75
N ASN A 292 -9.74 -3.16 -29.76
CA ASN A 292 -8.66 -3.98 -30.31
C ASN A 292 -7.59 -3.19 -31.10
N ASP A 293 -7.94 -2.01 -31.62
CA ASP A 293 -7.05 -1.06 -32.28
C ASP A 293 -6.31 -0.15 -31.28
N THR A 294 -6.57 -0.28 -29.97
CA THR A 294 -5.88 0.48 -28.94
C THR A 294 -4.40 0.13 -28.91
N ASP A 295 -3.56 1.17 -29.01
CA ASP A 295 -2.17 1.06 -28.61
C ASP A 295 -2.07 1.14 -27.08
N LYS A 296 -1.75 -0.01 -26.49
CA LYS A 296 -1.55 -0.19 -25.05
C LYS A 296 -0.41 0.68 -24.50
N ASP A 297 0.62 0.93 -25.30
CA ASP A 297 1.79 1.70 -24.89
C ASP A 297 1.49 3.20 -24.90
N GLU A 298 0.62 3.68 -25.81
CA GLU A 298 0.09 5.04 -25.76
C GLU A 298 -0.73 5.29 -24.48
N ILE A 299 -1.62 4.36 -24.11
CA ILE A 299 -2.38 4.49 -22.85
C ILE A 299 -1.44 4.50 -21.66
N LEU A 300 -0.44 3.61 -21.63
CA LEU A 300 0.55 3.57 -20.56
C LEU A 300 1.31 4.89 -20.45
N GLN A 301 1.77 5.43 -21.57
CA GLN A 301 2.47 6.72 -21.61
C GLN A 301 1.60 7.84 -21.06
N LEU A 302 0.33 7.93 -21.50
CA LEU A 302 -0.62 8.93 -21.05
C LEU A 302 -0.97 8.80 -19.56
N LEU A 303 -1.23 7.59 -19.07
CA LEU A 303 -1.43 7.34 -17.63
C LEU A 303 -0.24 7.84 -16.81
N ASN A 304 0.97 7.63 -17.33
CA ASN A 304 2.21 8.07 -16.71
C ASN A 304 2.46 9.59 -16.81
N THR A 305 1.66 10.35 -17.55
CA THR A 305 1.71 11.83 -17.53
C THR A 305 0.75 12.47 -16.53
N PHE A 306 -0.28 11.74 -16.06
CA PHE A 306 -1.33 12.32 -15.21
C PHE A 306 -0.85 12.77 -13.83
N HIS A 307 0.15 12.08 -13.26
CA HIS A 307 0.71 12.44 -11.98
C HIS A 307 2.21 12.16 -11.90
N LEU A 308 2.96 13.05 -11.25
CA LEU A 308 4.41 12.94 -11.15
C LEU A 308 4.84 11.72 -10.33
N CYS A 309 4.13 11.44 -9.22
CA CYS A 309 4.47 10.36 -8.29
C CYS A 309 3.91 8.99 -8.67
N ILE A 310 2.80 8.92 -9.43
CA ILE A 310 2.17 7.65 -9.77
C ILE A 310 2.66 7.21 -11.14
N LYS A 311 3.21 6.00 -11.19
CA LYS A 311 3.65 5.36 -12.42
C LYS A 311 3.05 3.97 -12.52
N PHE A 312 2.58 3.65 -13.71
CA PHE A 312 2.01 2.37 -14.08
C PHE A 312 3.03 1.56 -14.88
N THR A 313 2.89 0.25 -14.78
CA THR A 313 3.43 -0.74 -15.70
C THR A 313 2.28 -1.48 -16.37
N LEU A 314 2.58 -2.25 -17.40
CA LEU A 314 1.60 -2.87 -18.27
C LEU A 314 1.85 -4.38 -18.34
N GLU A 315 0.80 -5.16 -18.13
CA GLU A 315 0.74 -6.58 -18.41
C GLU A 315 -0.37 -6.83 -19.46
N PRO A 316 -0.02 -7.16 -20.71
CA PRO A 316 -1.01 -7.39 -21.76
C PRO A 316 -1.66 -8.77 -21.62
N GLU A 317 -2.87 -8.94 -22.15
CA GLU A 317 -3.42 -10.28 -22.36
C GLU A 317 -2.53 -11.13 -23.28
N ILE A 318 -2.43 -12.42 -22.96
CA ILE A 318 -1.69 -13.42 -23.75
C ILE A 318 -2.67 -14.53 -24.11
N ASN A 319 -2.81 -14.85 -25.40
CA ASN A 319 -3.75 -15.87 -25.89
C ASN A 319 -5.19 -15.66 -25.37
N SER A 320 -5.67 -14.41 -25.35
CA SER A 320 -6.98 -14.03 -24.80
C SER A 320 -7.15 -14.34 -23.31
N THR A 321 -6.06 -14.50 -22.57
CA THR A 321 -6.08 -14.75 -21.13
C THR A 321 -5.28 -13.71 -20.36
N ILE A 322 -5.72 -13.39 -19.15
CA ILE A 322 -4.97 -12.52 -18.24
C ILE A 322 -5.23 -12.94 -16.78
N PRO A 323 -4.19 -13.12 -15.95
CA PRO A 323 -4.38 -13.31 -14.53
C PRO A 323 -4.76 -11.99 -13.86
N PHE A 324 -5.74 -12.01 -12.96
CA PHE A 324 -6.06 -10.86 -12.13
C PHE A 324 -6.54 -11.32 -10.75
N LEU A 325 -5.95 -10.75 -9.68
CA LEU A 325 -6.15 -11.20 -8.30
C LEU A 325 -5.75 -12.67 -8.09
N GLU A 326 -6.76 -13.55 -8.05
CA GLU A 326 -6.63 -14.99 -7.80
C GLU A 326 -7.33 -15.83 -8.88
N VAL A 327 -7.77 -15.20 -9.98
CA VAL A 327 -8.46 -15.86 -11.08
C VAL A 327 -7.72 -15.67 -12.39
N LEU A 328 -7.81 -16.66 -13.27
CA LEU A 328 -7.41 -16.50 -14.67
C LEU A 328 -8.65 -16.13 -15.49
N VAL A 329 -8.66 -14.93 -16.07
CA VAL A 329 -9.74 -14.50 -16.96
C VAL A 329 -9.44 -14.98 -18.37
N ILE A 330 -10.41 -15.64 -19.00
CA ILE A 330 -10.36 -16.14 -20.37
C ILE A 330 -11.44 -15.40 -21.17
N ARG A 331 -11.02 -14.65 -22.19
CA ARG A 331 -11.92 -13.92 -23.07
C ARG A 331 -12.37 -14.81 -24.22
N HIS A 332 -13.69 -14.97 -24.33
CA HIS A 332 -14.36 -15.62 -25.45
C HIS A 332 -15.20 -14.60 -26.22
N ASN A 333 -15.76 -15.01 -27.35
CA ASN A 333 -16.76 -14.18 -28.02
C ASN A 333 -18.03 -14.13 -27.17
N ASN A 334 -18.49 -12.94 -26.79
CA ASN A 334 -19.64 -12.64 -25.93
C ASN A 334 -19.52 -13.05 -24.45
N SER A 335 -18.38 -13.54 -23.97
CA SER A 335 -18.23 -13.88 -22.55
C SER A 335 -16.79 -13.77 -22.04
N PHE A 336 -16.68 -13.74 -20.71
CA PHE A 336 -15.44 -13.93 -19.98
C PHE A 336 -15.66 -15.10 -19.02
N ASP A 337 -14.81 -16.11 -19.13
CA ASP A 337 -14.77 -17.24 -18.21
C ASP A 337 -13.63 -17.04 -17.20
N THR A 338 -13.77 -17.63 -16.02
CA THR A 338 -12.76 -17.54 -14.96
C THR A 338 -12.47 -18.91 -14.36
N THR A 339 -11.19 -19.26 -14.22
CA THR A 339 -10.73 -20.53 -13.63
C THR A 339 -9.87 -20.34 -12.39
#